data_AF-A0A455T326-F1
#
_entry.id   AF-A0A455T326-F1
#
_cell.length_a   1.000
_cell.length_b   1.000
_cell.length_c   1.000
_cell.angle_alpha   90.00
_cell.angle_beta   90.00
_cell.angle_gamma   90.00
#
_symmetry.space_group_name_H-M   'P 1'
#
loop_
_entity.id
_entity.type
_entity.pdbx_description
1 polymer ?
#
loop_
_entity_poly.entity_id
_entity_poly.type
_entity_poly.pdbx_seq_one_letter_code
_entity_poly.pdbx_strand_id
1 'polypeptide(L)' 'MSEIKVNPGEPFDVALKKFNRRVQQDGILSEARRRARYESPQDRRKRKAANLRRKLRRSRRG' A
#
# COMPACT_ATOMS: atom_id res chain seq x y z
N MET A 1 -1.03 8.10 8.10
CA MET A 1 -0.44 9.28 7.42
C MET A 1 0.99 8.91 7.09
N SER A 2 1.44 9.09 5.85
CA SER A 2 2.82 8.76 5.46
C SER A 2 3.67 10.03 5.60
N GLU A 3 4.65 9.98 6.50
CA GLU A 3 5.60 11.07 6.73
C GLU A 3 7.03 10.54 6.50
N ILE A 4 7.90 11.38 5.97
CA ILE A 4 9.34 11.13 5.90
C ILE A 4 10.11 12.34 6.43
N LYS A 5 11.22 12.09 7.11
CA LYS A 5 12.18 13.14 7.46
C LYS A 5 13.25 13.19 6.37
N VAL A 6 13.48 14.37 5.81
CA VAL A 6 14.51 14.62 4.81
C VAL A 6 15.74 15.17 5.52
N ASN A 7 16.90 14.55 5.29
CA ASN A 7 18.15 15.00 5.91
C ASN A 7 18.76 16.17 5.11
N PRO A 8 19.53 17.07 5.77
CA PRO A 8 20.28 18.10 5.08
C PRO A 8 21.24 17.47 4.05
N GLY A 9 21.21 17.95 2.80
CA GLY A 9 22.03 17.43 1.71
C GLY A 9 21.47 16.17 1.01
N GLU A 10 20.29 15.68 1.41
CA GLU A 10 19.63 14.58 0.69
C GLU A 10 19.07 15.07 -0.65
N PRO A 11 19.42 14.42 -1.79
CA PRO A 11 18.82 14.76 -3.07
C PRO A 11 17.30 14.53 -3.05
N PHE A 12 16.55 15.45 -3.64
CA PHE A 12 15.08 15.40 -3.69
C PHE A 12 14.53 14.05 -4.18
N ASP A 13 15.14 13.48 -5.23
CA ASP A 13 14.68 12.21 -5.79
C ASP A 13 14.77 11.05 -4.79
N VAL A 14 15.77 11.07 -3.91
CA VAL A 14 15.92 10.04 -2.86
C VAL A 14 14.81 10.19 -1.83
N ALA A 15 14.54 11.41 -1.38
CA ALA A 15 13.43 11.71 -0.49
C ALA A 15 12.08 11.31 -1.11
N LEU A 16 11.84 11.66 -2.38
CA LEU A 16 10.63 11.29 -3.10
C LEU A 16 10.48 9.77 -3.21
N LYS A 17 11.57 9.04 -3.47
CA LYS A 17 11.55 7.57 -3.55
C LYS A 17 11.23 6.94 -2.19
N LYS A 18 11.76 7.49 -1.09
CA LYS A 18 11.41 7.07 0.28
C LYS A 18 9.94 7.33 0.59
N PHE A 19 9.43 8.51 0.24
CA PHE A 19 8.02 8.86 0.43
C PHE A 19 7.10 7.92 -0.36
N ASN A 20 7.36 7.71 -1.64
CA ASN A 20 6.58 6.80 -2.49
C ASN A 20 6.58 5.37 -1.93
N ARG A 21 7.72 4.89 -1.44
CA ARG A 21 7.80 3.58 -0.75
C ARG A 21 6.92 3.57 0.50
N ARG A 22 6.94 4.63 1.31
CA ARG A 22 6.12 4.72 2.53
C ARG A 22 4.63 4.75 2.22
N VAL A 23 4.21 5.54 1.23
CA VAL A 23 2.82 5.60 0.75
C VAL A 23 2.33 4.23 0.26
N GLN A 24 3.19 3.48 -0.46
CA GLN A 24 2.87 2.13 -0.90
C GLN A 24 2.77 1.14 0.26
N GLN A 25 3.69 1.22 1.23
CA GLN A 25 3.72 0.36 2.42
C GLN A 25 2.48 0.58 3.31
N ASP A 26 2.12 1.84 3.54
CA ASP A 26 0.94 2.21 4.32
C ASP A 26 -0.37 1.90 3.55
N GLY A 27 -0.28 1.58 2.26
CA GLY A 27 -1.41 1.15 1.44
C GLY A 27 -2.41 2.26 1.12
N ILE A 28 -2.03 3.53 1.30
CA ILE A 28 -2.91 4.71 1.19
C ILE A 28 -3.68 4.71 -0.14
N LEU A 29 -2.99 4.52 -1.27
CA LEU A 29 -3.63 4.51 -2.58
C LEU A 29 -4.60 3.34 -2.77
N SER A 30 -4.30 2.19 -2.16
CA SER A 30 -5.20 1.02 -2.21
C SER A 30 -6.44 1.23 -1.35
N GLU A 31 -6.29 1.92 -0.22
CA GLU A 31 -7.41 2.31 0.63
C GLU A 31 -8.29 3.38 -0.03
N ALA A 32 -7.69 4.42 -0.62
CA ALA A 32 -8.42 5.46 -1.34
C ALA A 32 -9.30 4.86 -2.44
N ARG A 33 -8.73 3.98 -3.29
CA ARG A 33 -9.50 3.27 -4.34
C ARG A 33 -10.61 2.39 -3.78
N ARG A 34 -10.39 1.76 -2.62
CA ARG A 34 -11.42 0.94 -1.97
C ARG A 34 -12.58 1.79 -1.44
N ARG A 35 -12.28 2.96 -0.88
CA ARG A 35 -13.28 3.88 -0.29
C ARG A 35 -13.99 4.75 -1.33
N ALA A 36 -13.47 4.82 -2.56
CA ALA A 36 -14.06 5.60 -3.65
C ALA A 36 -15.50 5.17 -4.02
N ARG A 37 -15.91 3.95 -3.64
CA ARG A 37 -17.27 3.44 -3.83
C ARG A 37 -17.67 2.52 -2.70
N TYR A 38 -18.98 2.34 -2.50
CA TYR A 38 -19.49 1.33 -1.59
C TYR A 38 -19.05 -0.07 -2.03
N GLU A 39 -18.66 -0.89 -1.06
CA GLU A 39 -18.32 -2.30 -1.24
C GLU A 39 -19.31 -3.14 -0.44
N SER A 40 -20.02 -4.04 -1.11
CA SER A 40 -20.98 -4.93 -0.44
C SER A 40 -20.27 -5.85 0.56
N PRO A 41 -20.98 -6.39 1.58
CA PRO A 41 -20.38 -7.32 2.54
C PRO A 41 -19.75 -8.55 1.87
N GLN A 42 -20.35 -9.05 0.78
CA GLN A 42 -19.81 -10.17 0.02
C GLN A 42 -18.53 -9.81 -0.72
N ASP A 43 -18.49 -8.66 -1.40
CA ASP A 43 -17.30 -8.21 -2.13
C ASP A 43 -16.13 -7.96 -1.17
N ARG A 44 -16.42 -7.41 0.01
CA ARG A 44 -15.44 -7.26 1.08
C ARG A 44 -14.83 -8.58 1.53
N ARG A 45 -15.64 -9.64 1.66
CA ARG A 45 -15.17 -11.01 1.99
C ARG A 45 -14.31 -11.58 0.84
N LYS A 46 -14.79 -11.49 -0.41
CA LYS A 46 -14.07 -11.93 -1.61
C LYS A 46 -12.69 -11.25 -1.74
N ARG A 47 -12.63 -9.93 -1.58
CA ARG A 47 -11.39 -9.14 -1.61
C ARG A 47 -10.41 -9.53 -0.51
N LYS A 48 -10.89 -9.74 0.72
CA LYS A 48 -10.04 -10.21 1.84
C LYS A 48 -9.43 -11.59 1.53
N ALA A 49 -10.24 -12.53 1.06
CA ALA A 49 -9.77 -13.87 0.69
C ALA A 49 -8.75 -13.83 -0.46
N ALA A 50 -9.02 -13.04 -1.51
CA ALA A 50 -8.09 -12.86 -2.63
C ALA A 50 -6.75 -12.26 -2.19
N ASN A 51 -6.77 -11.28 -1.29
CA ASN A 51 -5.55 -10.69 -0.73
C ASN A 51 -4.73 -11.70 0.08
N LEU A 52 -5.36 -12.52 0.91
CA LEU A 52 -4.69 -13.59 1.66
C LEU A 52 -4.05 -14.61 0.72
N ARG A 53 -4.81 -15.12 -0.28
CA ARG A 53 -4.30 -16.04 -1.29
C ARG A 53 -3.09 -15.47 -2.04
N ARG A 54 -3.14 -14.19 -2.42
CA ARG A 54 -2.01 -13.51 -3.08
C ARG A 54 -0.78 -13.39 -2.17
N LYS A 55 -0.96 -13.07 -0.88
CA LYS A 55 0.15 -13.01 0.09
C LYS A 55 0.82 -14.37 0.26
N LEU A 56 0.03 -15.44 0.45
CA LEU A 56 0.53 -16.81 0.57
C LEU A 56 1.28 -17.27 -0.68
N ARG A 57 0.78 -16.95 -1.89
CA ARG A 57 1.49 -17.26 -3.15
C ARG A 57 2.82 -16.52 -3.27
N ARG A 58 2.92 -15.30 -2.71
CA ARG A 58 4.18 -14.53 -2.71
C ARG A 58 5.17 -15.08 -1.69
N SER A 59 4.72 -15.46 -0.50
CA SER A 59 5.61 -16.03 0.53
C SER A 59 6.16 -17.39 0.14
N ARG A 60 5.44 -18.19 -0.66
CA ARG A 60 5.89 -19.50 -1.17
C ARG A 60 6.87 -19.41 -2.35
N ARG A 61 7.13 -18.21 -2.88
CA ARG A 61 8.00 -17.97 -4.05
C ARG A 61 9.40 -17.45 -3.67
N GLY A 62 9.62 -17.13 -2.39
CA GLY A 62 10.95 -16.91 -1.81
C GLY A 62 11.34 -18.13 -1.00
#